data_AF-A0A2M6WAW7-F1
#
_entry.id   AF-A0A2M6WAW7-F1
#
_cell.length_a   1.000
_cell.length_b   1.000
_cell.length_c   1.000
_cell.angle_alpha   90.00
_cell.angle_beta   90.00
_cell.angle_gamma   90.00
#
_symmetry.space_group_name_H-M   'P 1'
#
loop_
_entity.id
_entity.type
_entity.pdbx_description
1 polymer ?
#
loop_
_entity_poly.entity_id
_entity_poly.type
_entity_poly.pdbx_seq_one_letter_code
_entity_poly.pdbx_strand_id
1 'polypeptide(L)'
;MPDTCLHDCEIKVGDKIYYVNVKIHNVGSGKNKNDIAAVEKLYMQYMANKNYNLIYACLGVIFNNINIKFDSGYLSLFSPQFLPIYVNPRNDKIQSYYHNDPIYRTRENFLKLLRDNSKSIVLK
;
A
#
# COMPACT_ATOMS: atom_id res chain seq x y z
N MET A 1 -15.64 10.06 9.96
CA MET A 1 -14.51 9.47 9.21
C MET A 1 -14.44 8.00 9.55
N PRO A 2 -14.04 7.10 8.64
CA PRO A 2 -13.93 5.69 8.98
C PRO A 2 -12.90 5.52 10.12
N ASP A 3 -13.21 4.69 11.13
CA ASP A 3 -12.39 4.45 12.34
C ASP A 3 -11.00 3.83 12.07
N THR A 4 -10.63 3.62 10.81
CA THR A 4 -9.31 3.08 10.47
C THR A 4 -8.65 3.87 9.34
N CYS A 5 -7.52 4.46 9.69
CA CYS A 5 -6.65 5.19 8.80
C CYS A 5 -5.68 4.24 8.08
N LEU A 6 -5.36 4.52 6.81
CA LEU A 6 -4.36 3.75 6.05
C LEU A 6 -2.97 4.38 6.07
N HIS A 7 -2.80 5.56 6.66
CA HIS A 7 -1.53 6.24 6.79
C HIS A 7 -1.16 6.42 8.26
N ASP A 8 0.14 6.46 8.51
CA ASP A 8 0.73 6.68 9.84
C ASP A 8 1.02 8.17 10.06
N CYS A 9 1.28 8.93 8.99
CA CYS A 9 1.44 10.38 9.05
C CYS A 9 0.99 11.09 7.77
N GLU A 10 0.87 12.41 7.87
CA GLU A 10 0.64 13.32 6.75
C GLU A 10 1.88 14.19 6.52
N ILE A 11 2.26 14.36 5.26
CA ILE A 11 3.30 15.30 4.85
C ILE A 11 2.67 16.35 3.94
N LYS A 12 2.76 17.62 4.34
CA LYS A 12 2.26 18.75 3.57
C LYS A 12 3.40 19.39 2.77
N VAL A 13 3.20 19.54 1.46
CA VAL A 13 4.16 20.18 0.55
C VAL A 13 3.39 21.17 -0.33
N GLY A 14 3.47 22.45 0.01
CA GLY A 14 2.59 23.47 -0.56
C GLY A 14 1.12 23.13 -0.30
N ASP A 15 0.31 23.14 -1.36
CA ASP A 15 -1.12 22.82 -1.29
C ASP A 15 -1.44 21.31 -1.35
N LYS A 16 -0.41 20.46 -1.41
CA LYS A 16 -0.58 19.00 -1.50
C LYS A 16 -0.39 18.36 -0.13
N ILE A 17 -1.25 17.39 0.15
CA ILE A 17 -1.13 16.47 1.28
C ILE A 17 -0.77 15.09 0.75
N TYR A 18 0.28 14.51 1.31
CA TYR A 18 0.69 13.13 1.10
C TYR A 18 0.39 12.33 2.35
N TYR A 19 -0.32 11.24 2.18
CA TYR A 19 -0.69 10.32 3.25
C TYR A 19 0.33 9.19 3.23
N VAL A 20 1.16 9.05 4.27
CA VAL A 20 2.30 8.12 4.26
C VAL A 20 2.04 6.95 5.19
N ASN A 21 2.14 5.73 4.67
CA ASN A 21 2.19 4.51 5.45
C ASN A 21 3.62 3.96 5.50
N VAL A 22 4.18 3.77 6.69
CA VAL A 22 5.52 3.23 6.88
C VAL A 22 5.43 1.72 7.04
N LYS A 23 6.22 1.01 6.23
CA LYS A 23 6.37 -0.46 6.30
C LYS A 23 7.81 -0.82 6.56
N ILE A 24 8.02 -1.98 7.16
CA ILE A 24 9.34 -2.60 7.26
C ILE A 24 9.37 -3.89 6.46
N HIS A 25 10.50 -4.18 5.81
CA HIS A 25 10.74 -5.43 5.11
C HIS A 25 12.02 -6.06 5.62
N ASN A 26 11.96 -7.31 6.06
CA ASN A 26 13.15 -8.05 6.46
C ASN A 26 13.94 -8.45 5.20
N VAL A 27 15.01 -7.73 4.89
CA VAL A 27 15.82 -7.96 3.68
C VAL A 27 16.59 -9.28 3.73
N GLY A 28 16.80 -9.85 4.92
CA GLY A 28 17.39 -11.17 5.10
C GLY A 28 16.46 -12.32 4.72
N SER A 29 15.17 -12.05 4.52
CA SER A 29 14.20 -13.03 4.04
C SER A 29 14.06 -12.96 2.51
N GLY A 30 13.81 -14.09 1.85
CA GLY A 30 13.61 -14.13 0.41
C GLY A 30 12.45 -13.24 -0.06
N LYS A 31 12.44 -12.88 -1.35
CA LYS A 31 11.40 -12.04 -1.94
C LYS A 31 10.04 -12.76 -1.93
N ASN A 32 9.08 -12.20 -1.21
CA ASN A 32 7.70 -12.69 -1.16
C ASN A 32 6.71 -11.57 -1.52
N LYS A 33 5.52 -11.96 -2.00
CA LYS A 33 4.39 -11.03 -2.09
C LYS A 33 3.94 -10.67 -0.68
N ASN A 34 3.75 -9.38 -0.43
CA ASN A 34 3.33 -8.85 0.86
C ASN A 34 1.91 -8.32 0.77
N ASP A 35 1.17 -8.46 1.87
CA ASP A 35 -0.10 -7.75 2.05
C ASP A 35 0.17 -6.24 2.10
N ILE A 36 -0.42 -5.48 1.16
CA ILE A 36 -0.25 -4.02 1.09
C ILE A 36 -1.38 -3.31 1.86
N ALA A 37 -2.63 -3.69 1.60
CA ALA A 37 -3.83 -3.12 2.23
C ALA A 37 -5.03 -4.06 2.11
N ALA A 38 -5.99 -3.93 3.02
CA ALA A 38 -7.33 -4.49 2.81
C ALA A 38 -8.02 -3.73 1.66
N VAL A 39 -8.64 -4.47 0.72
CA VAL A 39 -9.22 -3.88 -0.49
C VAL A 39 -10.33 -2.89 -0.14
N GLU A 40 -11.27 -3.29 0.71
CA GLU A 40 -12.41 -2.47 1.12
C GLU A 40 -11.95 -1.11 1.69
N LYS A 41 -11.00 -1.11 2.63
CA LYS A 41 -10.52 0.12 3.27
C LYS A 41 -9.87 1.06 2.26
N LEU A 42 -9.03 0.50 1.38
CA LEU A 42 -8.35 1.28 0.34
C LEU A 42 -9.37 1.89 -0.63
N TYR A 43 -10.34 1.08 -1.05
CA TYR A 43 -11.41 1.50 -1.93
C TYR A 43 -12.23 2.64 -1.32
N MET A 44 -12.69 2.48 -0.07
CA MET A 44 -13.49 3.49 0.62
C MET A 44 -12.74 4.80 0.81
N GLN A 45 -11.46 4.77 1.20
CA GLN A 45 -10.65 5.98 1.35
C GLN A 45 -10.46 6.72 0.02
N TYR A 46 -10.17 5.97 -1.04
CA TYR A 46 -9.98 6.54 -2.38
C TYR A 46 -11.27 7.08 -3.00
N MET A 47 -12.42 6.49 -2.67
CA MET A 47 -13.74 6.96 -3.08
C MET A 47 -14.17 8.22 -2.30
N ALA A 48 -13.91 8.25 -0.99
CA ALA A 48 -14.30 9.37 -0.12
C ALA A 48 -13.45 10.63 -0.36
N ASN A 49 -12.17 10.47 -0.72
CA ASN A 49 -11.26 11.58 -0.96
C ASN A 49 -10.46 11.37 -2.27
N LYS A 50 -10.84 12.13 -3.31
CA LYS A 50 -10.18 12.10 -4.62
C LYS A 50 -8.71 12.55 -4.57
N ASN A 51 -8.35 13.37 -3.59
CA ASN A 51 -7.00 13.89 -3.38
C ASN A 51 -6.19 13.03 -2.38
N TYR A 52 -6.67 11.84 -2.04
CA TYR A 52 -5.98 10.94 -1.12
C TYR A 52 -4.73 10.32 -1.81
N ASN A 53 -3.62 11.04 -1.72
CA ASN A 53 -2.31 10.68 -2.26
C ASN A 53 -1.56 9.75 -1.29
N LEU A 54 -1.99 8.48 -1.25
CA LEU A 54 -1.38 7.47 -0.39
C LEU A 54 -0.03 6.99 -0.98
N ILE A 55 1.01 7.12 -0.15
CA ILE A 55 2.37 6.65 -0.40
C ILE A 55 2.73 5.65 0.69
N TYR A 56 3.37 4.55 0.30
CA TYR A 56 4.00 3.62 1.21
C TYR A 56 5.49 3.86 1.18
N ALA A 57 6.09 4.02 2.36
CA ALA A 57 7.52 4.07 2.56
C ALA A 57 7.97 2.77 3.22
N CYS A 58 8.53 1.86 2.42
CA CYS A 58 9.02 0.57 2.90
C CYS A 58 10.52 0.61 3.15
N LEU A 59 10.90 0.48 4.42
CA LEU A 59 12.27 0.47 4.90
C LEU A 59 12.78 -0.96 5.01
N GLY A 60 13.99 -1.21 4.51
CA GLY A 60 14.65 -2.50 4.71
C GLY A 60 15.25 -2.60 6.10
N VAL A 61 15.02 -3.73 6.76
CA VAL A 61 15.57 -4.03 8.06
C VAL A 61 16.21 -5.42 8.07
N ILE A 62 17.22 -5.60 8.90
CA ILE A 62 17.84 -6.89 9.21
C ILE A 62 17.63 -7.16 10.70
N PHE A 63 17.00 -8.28 11.01
CA PHE A 63 16.83 -8.74 12.38
C PHE A 63 18.05 -9.58 12.80
N ASN A 64 18.75 -9.12 13.84
CA ASN A 64 19.87 -9.80 14.45
C ASN A 64 19.53 -10.09 15.92
N ASN A 65 18.86 -11.22 16.17
CA ASN A 65 18.26 -11.56 17.46
C ASN A 65 17.29 -10.44 17.91
N ILE A 66 17.59 -9.74 19.02
CA ILE A 66 16.78 -8.64 19.55
C ILE A 66 17.09 -7.27 18.91
N ASN A 67 18.10 -7.21 18.03
CA ASN A 67 18.51 -5.96 17.41
C ASN A 67 17.93 -5.82 16.00
N ILE A 68 17.53 -4.59 15.67
CA ILE A 68 17.08 -4.21 14.33
C ILE A 68 18.13 -3.27 13.74
N LYS A 69 18.63 -3.59 12.54
CA LYS A 69 19.48 -2.69 11.76
C LYS A 69 18.74 -2.27 10.49
N PHE A 70 18.74 -0.99 10.18
CA PHE A 70 18.23 -0.51 8.89
C PHE A 70 19.26 -0.76 7.79
N ASP A 71 18.77 -1.21 6.64
CA ASP A 71 19.57 -1.31 5.42
C ASP A 71 19.50 0.02 4.68
N SER A 72 20.62 0.74 4.61
CA SER A 72 20.71 2.05 3.94
C SER A 72 20.53 1.95 2.41
N GLY A 73 20.72 0.76 1.83
CA GLY A 73 20.49 0.50 0.42
C GLY A 73 19.04 0.16 0.08
N TYR A 74 18.16 0.04 1.08
CA TYR A 74 16.79 -0.42 0.88
C TYR A 74 15.77 0.63 1.31
N LEU A 75 15.24 1.34 0.31
CA LEU A 75 14.03 2.15 0.42
C LEU A 75 13.16 1.89 -0.81
N SER A 76 11.92 1.48 -0.60
CA SER A 76 10.92 1.45 -1.65
C SER A 76 9.79 2.43 -1.36
N LEU A 77 9.59 3.37 -2.27
CA LEU A 77 8.49 4.33 -2.24
C LEU A 77 7.51 3.98 -3.35
N PHE A 78 6.25 3.74 -3.01
CA PHE A 78 5.24 3.39 -4.00
C PHE A 78 3.84 3.85 -3.58
N SER A 79 2.95 4.00 -4.56
CA SER A 79 1.51 4.06 -4.29
C SER A 79 0.88 2.71 -4.65
N PRO A 80 -0.10 2.19 -3.88
CA PRO A 80 -0.79 0.95 -4.23
C PRO A 80 -1.42 0.99 -5.63
N GLN A 81 -1.84 2.19 -6.07
CA GLN A 81 -2.38 2.39 -7.40
C GLN A 81 -1.38 2.02 -8.49
N PHE A 82 -0.08 2.15 -8.27
CA PHE A 82 0.93 1.90 -9.30
C PHE A 82 1.64 0.55 -9.13
N LEU A 83 1.20 -0.30 -8.22
CA LEU A 83 1.76 -1.64 -8.05
C LEU A 83 1.12 -2.69 -8.98
N PRO A 84 1.90 -3.68 -9.45
CA PRO A 84 1.35 -4.92 -10.01
C PRO A 84 0.70 -5.72 -8.87
N ILE A 85 -0.59 -5.47 -8.64
CA ILE A 85 -1.32 -6.06 -7.52
C ILE A 85 -2.05 -7.33 -7.93
N TYR A 86 -2.20 -8.21 -6.96
CA TYR A 86 -3.11 -9.36 -6.95
C TYR A 86 -4.05 -9.21 -5.76
N VAL A 87 -5.36 -9.40 -5.94
CA VAL A 87 -6.29 -9.47 -4.81
C VAL A 87 -6.34 -10.91 -4.32
N ASN A 88 -5.97 -11.13 -3.06
CA ASN A 88 -5.95 -12.46 -2.48
C ASN A 88 -7.38 -12.90 -2.10
N PRO A 89 -7.96 -13.94 -2.73
CA PRO A 89 -9.35 -14.34 -2.54
C PRO A 89 -9.62 -14.95 -1.16
N ARG A 90 -8.58 -15.27 -0.39
CA ARG A 90 -8.67 -15.81 0.98
C ARG A 90 -8.87 -14.72 2.03
N ASN A 91 -8.25 -13.56 1.87
CA ASN A 91 -8.22 -12.52 2.90
C ASN A 91 -8.64 -11.12 2.39
N ASP A 92 -8.97 -11.00 1.11
CA ASP A 92 -9.42 -9.77 0.44
C ASP A 92 -8.45 -8.59 0.61
N LYS A 93 -7.15 -8.89 0.57
CA LYS A 93 -6.08 -7.90 0.58
C LYS A 93 -5.39 -7.82 -0.78
N ILE A 94 -4.96 -6.63 -1.14
CA ILE A 94 -4.03 -6.46 -2.25
C ILE A 94 -2.64 -6.95 -1.85
N GLN A 95 -2.02 -7.73 -2.73
CA GLN A 95 -0.68 -8.27 -2.55
C GLN A 95 0.23 -7.89 -3.70
N SER A 96 1.47 -7.52 -3.39
CA SER A 96 2.52 -7.26 -4.39
C SER A 96 3.90 -7.38 -3.75
N TYR A 97 4.96 -7.42 -4.56
CA TYR A 97 6.31 -7.21 -4.04
C TYR A 97 6.54 -5.72 -3.77
N TYR A 98 7.37 -5.38 -2.79
CA TYR A 98 7.68 -3.98 -2.50
C TYR A 98 8.56 -3.33 -3.58
N HIS A 99 9.41 -4.10 -4.25
CA HIS A 99 10.15 -3.67 -5.43
C HIS A 99 9.52 -4.26 -6.68
N ASN A 100 8.96 -3.40 -7.52
CA ASN A 100 8.48 -3.71 -8.86
C ASN A 100 8.56 -2.47 -9.73
N ASP A 101 8.57 -2.67 -11.04
CA ASP A 101 8.30 -1.60 -11.98
C ASP A 101 6.85 -1.13 -11.85
N PRO A 102 6.61 0.19 -11.84
CA PRO A 102 5.27 0.73 -11.67
C PRO A 102 4.39 0.44 -12.89
N ILE A 103 3.11 0.16 -12.64
CA ILE A 103 2.06 0.11 -13.66
C ILE A 103 1.24 1.39 -13.55
N TYR A 104 1.31 2.23 -14.59
CA TYR A 104 0.54 3.46 -14.64
C TYR A 104 -0.91 3.19 -15.02
N ARG A 105 -1.83 3.60 -14.16
CA ARG A 105 -3.28 3.54 -14.39
C ARG A 105 -3.98 4.71 -13.69
N THR A 106 -5.15 5.09 -14.17
CA THR A 106 -5.98 6.11 -13.53
C THR A 106 -6.53 5.59 -12.20
N ARG A 107 -6.95 6.51 -11.32
CA ARG A 107 -7.63 6.16 -10.06
C ARG A 107 -8.90 5.36 -10.31
N GLU A 108 -9.64 5.71 -11.35
CA GLU A 108 -10.86 5.01 -11.78
C GLU A 108 -10.58 3.56 -12.19
N ASN A 109 -9.59 3.34 -13.07
CA ASN A 109 -9.22 1.99 -13.50
C ASN A 109 -8.72 1.14 -12.32
N PHE A 110 -8.00 1.75 -11.37
CA PHE A 110 -7.58 1.06 -10.17
C PHE A 110 -8.77 0.65 -9.29
N LEU A 111 -9.71 1.56 -9.04
CA LEU A 111 -10.90 1.28 -8.24
C LEU A 111 -11.80 0.24 -8.91
N LYS A 112 -11.94 0.28 -10.24
CA LYS A 112 -12.65 -0.76 -11.01
C LYS A 112 -11.99 -2.12 -10.80
N LEU A 113 -10.66 -2.21 -10.93
CA LEU A 113 -9.93 -3.45 -10.69
C LEU A 113 -10.14 -3.98 -9.26
N LEU A 114 -10.06 -3.12 -8.24
CA LEU A 114 -10.32 -3.52 -6.85
C LEU A 114 -11.72 -4.09 -6.68
N ARG A 115 -12.73 -3.41 -7.24
CA ARG A 115 -14.14 -3.82 -7.20
C ARG A 115 -14.38 -5.16 -7.87
N ASP A 116 -13.85 -5.34 -9.08
CA ASP A 116 -14.08 -6.54 -9.88
C ASP A 116 -13.42 -7.79 -9.26
N ASN A 117 -12.42 -7.62 -8.37
CA ASN A 117 -11.63 -8.70 -7.81
C ASN A 117 -11.82 -8.89 -6.29
N SER A 118 -12.67 -8.10 -5.64
CA SER A 118 -12.92 -8.15 -4.20
C SER A 118 -14.29 -8.75 -3.90
N LYS A 119 -14.36 -9.53 -2.84
CA LYS A 119 -15.63 -10.04 -2.29
C LYS A 119 -16.25 -9.07 -1.27
N SER A 120 -15.46 -8.16 -0.71
CA SER A 120 -15.89 -7.23 0.33
C SER A 120 -16.49 -5.95 -0.22
N ILE A 121 -16.25 -5.60 -1.50
CA ILE A 121 -16.91 -4.47 -2.15
C ILE A 121 -18.30 -4.91 -2.62
N VAL A 122 -19.26 -4.94 -1.69
CA VAL A 122 -20.67 -5.17 -2.01
C VAL A 122 -21.29 -3.85 -2.45
N LEU A 123 -21.57 -3.70 -3.74
CA LEU A 123 -22.45 -2.64 -4.24
C LEU A 123 -23.87 -2.96 -3.76
N LYS A 124 -24.38 -2.19 -2.80
CA LYS A 124 -25.83 -2.12 -2.55
C LYS A 124 -26.47 -1.22 -3.59
#